data_AF-A0A6C0CVT4-F1
#
_entry.id   AF-A0A6C0CVT4-F1
#
_cell.length_a   1.000
_cell.length_b   1.000
_cell.length_c   1.000
_cell.angle_alpha   90.00
_cell.angle_beta   90.00
_cell.angle_gamma   90.00
#
_symmetry.space_group_name_H-M   'P 1'
#
loop_
_entity.id
_entity.type
_entity.pdbx_description
1 polymer ?
#
loop_
_entity_poly.entity_id
_entity_poly.type
_entity_poly.pdbx_seq_one_letter_code
_entity_poly.pdbx_strand_id
1 'polypeptide(L)'
;MNNYSMLHHDCKSSNIVMDVAVLCQEYSNVDVTCNNNHVINLDEIEISAEKFKHIFYPYGENFGIDCNKCNTVNDFFYITFLAPYRKVNGEPFSLLEQIIKNIEEDLNVSRNCFTSCSLIELSNDLSRIKTLCDINCCSLLCSLTWSNIMSILKDYHLADNTVTYVRPLFVVNIVFKTPNPNVKPTTIKFNYRISHISCV
;
A
#
# COMPACT_ATOMS: atom_id res chain seq x y z
N MET A 1 23.69 -48.25 14.65
CA MET A 1 22.44 -48.41 13.87
C MET A 1 21.66 -47.11 13.99
N ASN A 2 21.56 -46.42 12.85
CA ASN A 2 20.64 -45.34 12.44
C ASN A 2 20.48 -44.10 13.32
N ASN A 3 21.38 -43.13 13.11
CA ASN A 3 21.09 -41.70 13.25
C ASN A 3 20.18 -41.28 12.10
N TYR A 4 18.93 -40.90 12.38
CA TYR A 4 18.11 -40.15 11.43
C TYR A 4 18.52 -38.68 11.50
N SER A 5 19.41 -38.25 10.62
CA SER A 5 19.60 -36.83 10.32
C SER A 5 18.42 -36.38 9.47
N MET A 6 17.46 -35.68 10.07
CA MET A 6 16.50 -34.87 9.31
C MET A 6 17.29 -33.75 8.64
N LEU A 7 17.42 -33.85 7.31
CA LEU A 7 17.89 -32.78 6.46
C LEU A 7 16.97 -31.57 6.67
N HIS A 8 17.50 -30.52 7.28
CA HIS A 8 16.91 -29.19 7.17
C HIS A 8 16.95 -28.82 5.68
N HIS A 9 15.82 -29.03 5.00
CA HIS A 9 15.59 -28.44 3.69
C HIS A 9 15.56 -26.93 3.90
N ASP A 10 16.65 -26.29 3.51
CA ASP A 10 16.80 -24.84 3.47
C ASP A 10 15.79 -24.32 2.43
N CYS A 11 14.58 -24.03 2.88
CA CYS A 11 13.48 -23.57 2.04
C CYS A 11 13.78 -22.13 1.66
N LYS A 12 14.41 -21.94 0.49
CA LYS A 12 14.63 -20.61 -0.08
C LYS A 12 13.28 -19.96 -0.35
N SER A 13 12.88 -19.01 0.50
CA SER A 13 11.73 -18.15 0.25
C SER A 13 12.12 -17.05 -0.73
N SER A 14 11.51 -17.03 -1.92
CA SER A 14 11.65 -15.92 -2.86
C SER A 14 10.69 -14.78 -2.50
N ASN A 15 11.22 -13.58 -2.31
CA ASN A 15 10.44 -12.37 -2.04
C ASN A 15 10.07 -11.66 -3.35
N ILE A 16 9.05 -12.15 -4.05
CA ILE A 16 8.48 -11.43 -5.21
C ILE A 16 7.77 -10.18 -4.68
N VAL A 17 8.01 -9.01 -5.29
CA VAL A 17 7.27 -7.77 -4.99
C VAL A 17 6.41 -7.42 -6.21
N MET A 18 5.13 -7.11 -5.99
CA MET A 18 4.20 -6.74 -7.05
C MET A 18 3.36 -5.51 -6.65
N ASP A 19 3.43 -4.44 -7.44
CA ASP A 19 2.49 -3.33 -7.35
C ASP A 19 1.14 -3.78 -7.93
N VAL A 20 0.16 -4.02 -7.05
CA VAL A 20 -1.13 -4.62 -7.43
C VAL A 20 -2.20 -3.57 -7.74
N ALA A 21 -2.09 -2.38 -7.16
CA ALA A 21 -3.00 -1.27 -7.43
C ALA A 21 -2.37 0.10 -7.09
N VAL A 22 -2.87 1.12 -7.77
CA VAL A 22 -2.56 2.54 -7.50
C VAL A 22 -3.86 3.33 -7.36
N LEU A 23 -4.09 3.86 -6.16
CA LEU A 23 -5.18 4.77 -5.81
C LEU A 23 -4.67 6.21 -5.78
N CYS A 24 -5.51 7.19 -6.12
CA CYS A 24 -5.08 8.59 -6.24
C CYS A 24 -6.01 9.57 -5.52
N GLN A 25 -5.58 10.11 -4.39
CA GLN A 25 -6.24 11.25 -3.76
C GLN A 25 -5.74 12.55 -4.38
N GLU A 26 -6.59 13.22 -5.16
CA GLU A 26 -6.29 14.54 -5.72
C GLU A 26 -6.93 15.66 -4.87
N TYR A 27 -6.16 16.72 -4.65
CA TYR A 27 -6.66 18.05 -4.30
C TYR A 27 -6.51 18.90 -5.58
N SER A 28 -7.61 19.48 -6.08
CA SER A 28 -7.83 20.10 -7.42
C SER A 28 -6.63 20.34 -8.38
N ASN A 29 -6.84 19.91 -9.64
CA ASN A 29 -5.97 19.70 -10.82
C ASN A 29 -4.64 20.47 -10.99
N VAL A 30 -3.55 19.72 -11.24
CA VAL A 30 -2.79 19.61 -12.52
C VAL A 30 -2.02 18.28 -12.54
N ASP A 31 -1.94 17.61 -13.70
CA ASP A 31 -1.15 16.39 -13.90
C ASP A 31 0.34 16.68 -14.15
N VAL A 32 1.21 15.92 -13.46
CA VAL A 32 2.61 15.73 -13.86
C VAL A 32 2.94 14.24 -13.82
N THR A 33 3.26 13.71 -14.99
CA THR A 33 3.94 12.42 -15.16
C THR A 33 5.45 12.67 -15.10
N CYS A 34 6.14 12.03 -14.14
CA CYS A 34 7.53 11.52 -14.19
C CYS A 34 8.24 11.58 -12.81
N ASN A 35 8.62 10.40 -12.27
CA ASN A 35 9.74 10.06 -11.36
C ASN A 35 10.10 10.92 -10.13
N ASN A 36 9.33 11.95 -9.79
CA ASN A 36 9.63 12.86 -8.70
C ASN A 36 8.53 12.81 -7.64
N ASN A 37 8.28 11.63 -7.08
CA ASN A 37 7.33 11.47 -5.97
C ASN A 37 8.08 11.27 -4.66
N HIS A 38 7.55 11.81 -3.57
CA HIS A 38 7.95 11.38 -2.23
C HIS A 38 7.38 9.98 -1.98
N VAL A 39 8.24 8.97 -1.83
CA VAL A 39 7.80 7.58 -1.62
C VAL A 39 7.94 7.22 -0.15
N ILE A 40 6.82 6.89 0.49
CA ILE A 40 6.73 6.47 1.88
C ILE A 40 6.38 5.00 1.91
N ASN A 41 7.34 4.17 2.35
CA ASN A 41 7.14 2.73 2.51
C ASN A 41 6.66 2.46 3.92
N LEU A 42 5.39 2.08 4.08
CA LEU A 42 4.89 1.62 5.37
C LEU A 42 5.47 0.22 5.67
N ASP A 43 5.64 -0.07 6.96
CA ASP A 43 6.08 -1.39 7.41
C ASP A 43 5.13 -2.49 6.91
N GLU A 44 5.68 -3.71 6.72
CA GLU A 44 4.93 -4.83 6.17
C GLU A 44 3.75 -5.24 7.06
N ILE A 45 2.63 -5.56 6.41
CA ILE A 45 1.42 -6.09 7.04
C ILE A 45 1.28 -7.54 6.61
N GLU A 46 1.43 -8.47 7.55
CA GLU A 46 1.17 -9.89 7.27
C GLU A 46 -0.33 -10.12 7.07
N ILE A 47 -0.70 -10.80 5.98
CA ILE A 47 -2.10 -11.08 5.62
C ILE A 47 -2.20 -12.41 4.84
N SER A 48 -3.31 -13.13 4.95
CA SER A 48 -3.57 -14.30 4.11
C SER A 48 -4.03 -13.89 2.71
N ALA A 49 -3.77 -14.74 1.70
CA ALA A 49 -4.26 -14.50 0.34
C ALA A 49 -5.78 -14.37 0.29
N GLU A 50 -6.50 -15.19 1.07
CA GLU A 50 -7.96 -15.16 1.17
C GLU A 50 -8.47 -13.83 1.72
N LYS A 51 -7.84 -13.33 2.81
CA LYS A 51 -8.22 -12.05 3.42
C LYS A 51 -7.86 -10.89 2.51
N PHE A 52 -6.71 -10.93 1.85
CA PHE A 52 -6.32 -9.95 0.85
C PHE A 52 -7.32 -9.89 -0.30
N LYS A 53 -7.68 -11.06 -0.87
CA LYS A 53 -8.68 -11.17 -1.94
C LYS A 53 -10.05 -10.69 -1.47
N HIS A 54 -10.46 -11.00 -0.24
CA HIS A 54 -11.72 -10.54 0.32
C HIS A 54 -11.82 -9.00 0.38
N ILE A 55 -10.74 -8.33 0.78
CA ILE A 55 -10.70 -6.88 0.94
C ILE A 55 -10.59 -6.18 -0.42
N PHE A 56 -9.66 -6.63 -1.28
CA PHE A 56 -9.24 -5.91 -2.49
C PHE A 56 -9.82 -6.47 -3.80
N TYR A 57 -10.44 -7.64 -3.76
CA TYR A 57 -11.11 -8.28 -4.89
C TYR A 57 -12.47 -8.86 -4.47
N PRO A 58 -13.35 -8.03 -3.85
CA PRO A 58 -14.62 -8.49 -3.29
C PRO A 58 -15.59 -9.04 -4.35
N TYR A 59 -15.35 -8.73 -5.62
CA TYR A 59 -16.11 -9.21 -6.78
C TYR A 59 -15.31 -10.22 -7.63
N GLY A 60 -14.20 -10.74 -7.11
CA GLY A 60 -13.45 -11.85 -7.70
C GLY A 60 -12.24 -11.43 -8.53
N GLU A 61 -12.45 -10.69 -9.62
CA GLU A 61 -11.41 -10.48 -10.64
C GLU A 61 -10.79 -9.09 -10.62
N ASN A 62 -11.61 -8.04 -10.52
CA ASN A 62 -11.14 -6.66 -10.58
C ASN A 62 -10.81 -6.14 -9.18
N PHE A 63 -9.77 -5.30 -9.10
CA PHE A 63 -9.44 -4.60 -7.88
C PHE A 63 -10.56 -3.65 -7.49
N GLY A 64 -10.94 -3.67 -6.23
CA GLY A 64 -11.93 -2.76 -5.66
C GLY A 64 -12.03 -2.96 -4.16
N ILE A 65 -12.41 -1.92 -3.43
CA ILE A 65 -12.65 -2.00 -1.99
C ILE A 65 -14.14 -1.77 -1.79
N ASP A 66 -14.83 -2.78 -1.24
CA ASP A 66 -16.24 -2.65 -0.88
C ASP A 66 -16.33 -2.07 0.54
N CYS A 67 -16.45 -0.75 0.63
CA CYS A 67 -16.45 -0.02 1.90
C CYS A 67 -17.56 -0.48 2.86
N ASN A 68 -18.67 -1.02 2.33
CA ASN A 68 -19.76 -1.54 3.16
C ASN A 68 -19.39 -2.89 3.82
N LYS A 69 -18.49 -3.66 3.20
CA LYS A 69 -18.00 -4.94 3.73
C LYS A 69 -16.75 -4.79 4.58
N CYS A 70 -15.90 -3.81 4.27
CA CYS A 70 -14.62 -3.61 4.95
C CYS A 70 -14.70 -2.85 6.29
N ASN A 71 -15.91 -2.47 6.73
CA ASN A 71 -16.13 -1.80 8.02
C ASN A 71 -16.21 -2.76 9.22
N THR A 72 -15.83 -4.03 9.06
CA THR A 72 -15.66 -4.91 10.21
C THR A 72 -14.38 -4.56 10.97
N VAL A 73 -14.39 -4.75 12.30
CA VAL A 73 -13.21 -4.52 13.16
C VAL A 73 -11.98 -5.29 12.65
N ASN A 74 -12.19 -6.44 12.02
CA ASN A 74 -11.13 -7.31 11.52
C ASN A 74 -10.50 -6.84 10.20
N ASP A 75 -11.23 -6.09 9.37
CA ASP A 75 -10.70 -5.55 8.10
C ASP A 75 -10.02 -4.21 8.30
N PHE A 76 -10.50 -3.42 9.27
CA PHE A 76 -10.00 -2.08 9.58
C PHE A 76 -8.48 -2.03 9.72
N PHE A 77 -7.89 -2.99 10.42
CA PHE A 77 -6.44 -3.08 10.64
C PHE A 77 -5.64 -3.14 9.33
N TYR A 78 -6.19 -3.72 8.26
CA TYR A 78 -5.48 -3.89 6.98
C TYR A 78 -5.55 -2.65 6.09
N ILE A 79 -6.52 -1.77 6.31
CA ILE A 79 -6.79 -0.63 5.42
C ILE A 79 -6.62 0.74 6.08
N THR A 80 -6.31 0.80 7.38
CA THR A 80 -6.23 2.08 8.11
C THR A 80 -4.91 2.83 7.89
N PHE A 81 -4.96 4.16 7.95
CA PHE A 81 -3.81 5.08 8.03
C PHE A 81 -3.46 5.50 9.46
N LEU A 82 -4.24 5.09 10.47
CA LEU A 82 -4.09 5.60 11.83
C LEU A 82 -2.75 5.18 12.46
N ALA A 83 -2.09 6.14 13.10
CA ALA A 83 -0.76 6.00 13.68
C ALA A 83 -0.55 4.81 14.64
N PRO A 84 -1.53 4.39 15.47
CA PRO A 84 -1.37 3.20 16.31
C PRO A 84 -1.17 1.90 15.52
N TYR A 85 -1.60 1.85 14.25
CA TYR A 85 -1.60 0.66 13.41
C TYR A 85 -0.64 0.74 12.23
N ARG A 86 0.02 1.87 12.01
CA ARG A 86 0.92 2.10 10.89
C ARG A 86 2.23 2.68 11.34
N LYS A 87 3.30 2.21 10.70
CA LYS A 87 4.66 2.55 11.04
C LYS A 87 5.52 2.68 9.80
N VAL A 88 6.63 3.40 9.94
CA VAL A 88 7.73 3.48 8.98
C VAL A 88 9.02 3.21 9.74
N ASN A 89 9.73 2.14 9.40
CA ASN A 89 10.94 1.69 10.08
C ASN A 89 10.73 1.48 11.60
N GLY A 90 9.58 0.94 12.00
CA GLY A 90 9.23 0.68 13.39
C GLY A 90 8.61 1.85 14.17
N GLU A 91 8.67 3.07 13.63
CA GLU A 91 8.16 4.30 14.25
C GLU A 91 6.74 4.64 13.79
N PRO A 92 5.87 5.19 14.66
CA PRO A 92 4.48 5.52 14.30
C PRO A 92 4.38 6.45 13.09
N PHE A 93 3.50 6.10 12.15
CA PHE A 93 3.24 6.87 10.94
C PHE A 93 2.10 7.87 11.16
N SER A 94 2.31 9.14 10.80
CA SER A 94 1.25 10.16 10.75
C SER A 94 1.12 10.69 9.33
N LEU A 95 -0.05 10.47 8.72
CA LEU A 95 -0.34 10.96 7.37
C LEU A 95 -0.18 12.48 7.29
N LEU A 96 -0.76 13.22 8.24
CA LEU A 96 -0.70 14.68 8.28
C LEU A 96 0.74 15.19 8.35
N GLU A 97 1.51 14.69 9.32
CA GLU A 97 2.90 15.15 9.50
C GLU A 97 3.77 14.81 8.28
N GLN A 98 3.57 13.65 7.66
CA GLN A 98 4.32 13.27 6.49
C GLN A 98 4.01 14.16 5.27
N ILE A 99 2.73 14.48 5.05
CA ILE A 99 2.34 15.38 3.95
C ILE A 99 2.88 16.79 4.20
N ILE A 100 2.75 17.33 5.41
CA ILE A 100 3.29 18.66 5.74
C ILE A 100 4.81 18.68 5.55
N LYS A 101 5.53 17.68 6.07
CA LYS A 101 6.98 17.58 5.93
C LYS A 101 7.42 17.60 4.46
N ASN A 102 6.75 16.83 3.60
CA ASN A 102 7.08 16.79 2.17
C ASN A 102 6.83 18.16 1.48
N ILE A 103 5.76 18.87 1.86
CA ILE A 103 5.49 20.23 1.38
C ILE A 103 6.58 21.21 1.86
N GLU A 104 6.98 21.13 3.13
CA GLU A 104 8.06 21.96 3.70
C GLU A 104 9.38 21.75 2.95
N GLU A 105 9.70 20.48 2.63
CA GLU A 105 10.91 20.09 1.88
C GLU A 105 10.87 20.60 0.44
N ASP A 106 9.77 20.41 -0.29
CA ASP A 106 9.67 20.81 -1.69
C ASP A 106 9.66 22.32 -1.90
N LEU A 107 9.00 23.05 -1.00
CA LEU A 107 8.92 24.51 -1.05
C LEU A 107 10.11 25.18 -0.37
N ASN A 108 10.94 24.42 0.35
CA ASN A 108 12.02 24.92 1.20
C ASN A 108 11.56 26.04 2.15
N VAL A 109 10.39 25.85 2.78
CA VAL A 109 9.83 26.75 3.78
C VAL A 109 9.35 25.98 4.99
N SER A 110 9.38 26.60 6.17
CA SER A 110 8.77 26.03 7.37
C SER A 110 7.25 26.18 7.33
N ARG A 111 6.52 25.27 7.98
CA ARG A 111 5.07 25.35 8.19
C ARG A 111 4.61 26.65 8.84
N ASN A 112 5.51 27.32 9.58
CA ASN A 112 5.23 28.64 10.15
C ASN A 112 5.08 29.74 9.08
N CYS A 113 5.46 29.48 7.84
CA CYS A 113 5.28 30.36 6.69
C CYS A 113 3.94 30.11 5.97
N PHE A 114 3.21 29.05 6.30
CA PHE A 114 1.89 28.80 5.72
C PHE A 114 0.82 29.64 6.43
N THR A 115 -0.24 30.00 5.71
CA THR A 115 -1.37 30.67 6.35
C THR A 115 -2.08 29.71 7.29
N SER A 116 -2.55 30.21 8.43
CA SER A 116 -3.25 29.37 9.41
C SER A 116 -4.51 28.74 8.81
N CYS A 117 -5.23 29.45 7.94
CA CYS A 117 -6.39 28.91 7.24
C CYS A 117 -6.02 27.70 6.37
N SER A 118 -4.98 27.80 5.55
CA SER A 118 -4.53 26.71 4.68
C SER A 118 -4.10 25.47 5.48
N LEU A 119 -3.41 25.66 6.61
CA LEU A 119 -3.02 24.56 7.50
C LEU A 119 -4.22 23.88 8.17
N ILE A 120 -5.21 24.66 8.62
CA ILE A 120 -6.44 24.13 9.20
C ILE A 120 -7.24 23.33 8.17
N GLU A 121 -7.39 23.86 6.96
CA GLU A 121 -8.10 23.18 5.86
C GLU A 121 -7.42 21.87 5.49
N LEU A 122 -6.10 21.89 5.26
CA LEU A 122 -5.32 20.69 4.95
C LEU A 122 -5.41 19.65 6.08
N SER A 123 -5.32 20.09 7.33
CA SER A 123 -5.45 19.20 8.50
C SER A 123 -6.84 18.57 8.57
N ASN A 124 -7.89 19.36 8.32
CA ASN A 124 -9.26 18.87 8.29
C ASN A 124 -9.47 17.86 7.17
N ASP A 125 -8.97 18.13 5.97
CA ASP A 125 -9.09 17.22 4.83
C ASP A 125 -8.38 15.89 5.09
N LEU A 126 -7.14 15.92 5.59
CA LEU A 126 -6.38 14.71 5.91
C LEU A 126 -6.96 13.96 7.11
N SER A 127 -7.54 14.65 8.10
CA SER A 127 -8.16 14.00 9.27
C SER A 127 -9.38 13.13 8.94
N ARG A 128 -10.02 13.38 7.78
CA ARG A 128 -11.14 12.58 7.29
C ARG A 128 -10.69 11.26 6.68
N ILE A 129 -9.42 11.15 6.27
CA ILE A 129 -8.86 9.96 5.64
C ILE A 129 -8.33 9.02 6.73
N LYS A 130 -9.18 8.10 7.20
CA LYS A 130 -8.82 7.13 8.25
C LYS A 130 -8.43 5.78 7.66
N THR A 131 -8.98 5.44 6.51
CA THR A 131 -8.85 4.16 5.82
C THR A 131 -8.77 4.34 4.31
N LEU A 132 -8.37 3.28 3.60
CA LEU A 132 -8.43 3.24 2.13
C LEU A 132 -9.85 3.45 1.58
N CYS A 133 -10.89 3.17 2.35
CA CYS A 133 -12.29 3.43 1.98
C CYS A 133 -12.64 4.93 1.92
N ASP A 134 -11.88 5.76 2.62
CA ASP A 134 -12.08 7.22 2.67
C ASP A 134 -11.35 7.94 1.52
N ILE A 135 -10.51 7.20 0.77
CA ILE A 135 -9.92 7.69 -0.48
C ILE A 135 -11.01 7.67 -1.55
N ASN A 136 -11.11 8.73 -2.35
CA ASN A 136 -12.14 8.84 -3.38
C ASN A 136 -12.11 7.61 -4.33
N CYS A 137 -13.14 6.76 -4.30
CA CYS A 137 -13.13 5.45 -4.95
C CYS A 137 -13.08 5.50 -6.50
N CYS A 138 -13.37 6.65 -7.11
CA CYS A 138 -13.20 6.89 -8.55
C CYS A 138 -11.73 7.11 -8.96
N SER A 139 -10.78 6.99 -8.04
CA SER A 139 -9.37 7.31 -8.24
C SER A 139 -8.43 6.13 -8.50
N LEU A 140 -8.97 4.95 -8.79
CA LEU A 140 -8.13 3.83 -9.21
C LEU A 140 -7.47 4.15 -10.56
N LEU A 141 -6.17 4.42 -10.54
CA LEU A 141 -5.40 4.76 -11.74
C LEU A 141 -5.10 3.50 -12.57
N CYS A 142 -4.67 2.44 -11.88
CA CYS A 142 -4.41 1.15 -12.48
C CYS A 142 -4.40 0.04 -11.43
N SER A 143 -4.68 -1.18 -11.86
CA SER A 143 -4.60 -2.38 -11.03
C SER A 143 -4.34 -3.61 -11.87
N LEU A 144 -3.72 -4.62 -11.26
CA LEU A 144 -3.74 -5.97 -11.79
C LEU A 144 -5.10 -6.61 -11.51
N THR A 145 -5.51 -7.54 -12.38
CA THR A 145 -6.61 -8.44 -12.05
C THR A 145 -6.11 -9.61 -11.21
N TRP A 146 -7.01 -10.31 -10.52
CA TRP A 146 -6.62 -11.48 -9.72
C TRP A 146 -5.99 -12.58 -10.59
N SER A 147 -6.54 -12.85 -11.78
CA SER A 147 -5.94 -13.83 -12.70
C SER A 147 -4.54 -13.45 -13.15
N ASN A 148 -4.27 -12.17 -13.42
CA ASN A 148 -2.93 -11.69 -13.76
C ASN A 148 -1.94 -11.91 -12.61
N ILE A 149 -2.34 -11.61 -11.37
CA ILE A 149 -1.53 -11.90 -10.17
C ILE A 149 -1.19 -13.40 -10.11
N MET A 150 -2.19 -14.27 -10.27
CA MET A 150 -1.98 -15.72 -10.24
C MET A 150 -1.08 -16.21 -11.38
N SER A 151 -1.23 -15.65 -12.59
CA SER A 151 -0.39 -15.99 -13.74
C SER A 151 1.07 -15.63 -13.47
N ILE A 152 1.33 -14.41 -12.98
CA ILE A 152 2.69 -13.96 -12.65
C ILE A 152 3.34 -14.86 -11.59
N LEU A 153 2.58 -15.21 -10.54
CA LEU A 153 3.08 -16.11 -9.49
C LEU A 153 3.36 -17.53 -10.02
N LYS A 154 2.50 -18.04 -10.90
CA LYS A 154 2.68 -19.34 -11.54
C LYS A 154 3.90 -19.36 -12.46
N ASP A 155 4.08 -18.34 -13.28
CA ASP A 155 5.23 -18.20 -14.17
C ASP A 155 6.53 -18.12 -13.37
N TYR A 156 6.51 -17.41 -12.24
CA TYR A 156 7.67 -17.35 -11.34
C TYR A 156 7.98 -18.70 -10.70
N HIS A 157 6.96 -19.43 -10.24
CA HIS A 157 7.13 -20.77 -9.68
C HIS A 157 7.67 -21.76 -10.72
N LEU A 158 7.22 -21.66 -11.98
CA LEU A 158 7.72 -22.48 -13.09
C LEU A 158 9.15 -22.11 -13.51
N ALA A 159 9.54 -20.85 -13.36
CA ALA A 159 10.89 -20.37 -13.65
C ALA A 159 11.91 -20.82 -12.57
N ASP A 160 11.47 -21.01 -11.33
CA ASP A 160 12.32 -21.44 -10.22
C ASP A 160 11.80 -22.73 -9.56
N ASN A 161 12.21 -23.88 -10.13
CA ASN A 161 11.89 -25.22 -9.66
C ASN A 161 12.40 -25.54 -8.24
N THR A 162 13.13 -24.62 -7.58
CA THR A 162 13.62 -24.80 -6.20
C THR A 162 12.70 -24.17 -5.15
N VAL A 163 11.74 -23.34 -5.56
CA VAL A 163 10.83 -22.63 -4.65
C VAL A 163 9.59 -23.48 -4.40
N THR A 164 9.51 -24.09 -3.22
CA THR A 164 8.32 -24.81 -2.76
C THR A 164 7.20 -23.89 -2.25
N TYR A 165 7.54 -22.67 -1.81
CA TYR A 165 6.60 -21.69 -1.27
C TYR A 165 6.97 -20.27 -1.66
N VAL A 166 6.02 -19.54 -2.24
CA VAL A 166 6.17 -18.11 -2.56
C VAL A 166 5.48 -17.29 -1.47
N ARG A 167 6.20 -16.33 -0.87
CA ARG A 167 5.64 -15.35 0.06
C ARG A 167 5.70 -13.95 -0.57
N PRO A 168 4.82 -13.66 -1.54
CA PRO A 168 4.90 -12.40 -2.28
C PRO A 168 4.55 -11.20 -1.38
N LEU A 169 5.09 -10.05 -1.74
CA LEU A 169 4.73 -8.76 -1.20
C LEU A 169 3.85 -8.03 -2.21
N PHE A 170 2.56 -7.88 -1.88
CA PHE A 170 1.63 -7.10 -2.69
C PHE A 170 1.63 -5.66 -2.21
N VAL A 171 1.80 -4.72 -3.14
CA VAL A 171 1.91 -3.29 -2.83
C VAL A 171 0.70 -2.55 -3.35
N VAL A 172 -0.06 -1.93 -2.45
CA VAL A 172 -1.11 -0.97 -2.80
C VAL A 172 -0.53 0.43 -2.63
N ASN A 173 -0.49 1.19 -3.72
CA ASN A 173 0.06 2.54 -3.75
C ASN A 173 -1.08 3.56 -3.60
N ILE A 174 -0.90 4.58 -2.76
CA ILE A 174 -1.85 5.68 -2.58
C ILE A 174 -1.12 6.98 -2.84
N VAL A 175 -1.51 7.69 -3.90
CA VAL A 175 -0.88 8.93 -4.34
C VAL A 175 -1.69 10.12 -3.83
N PHE A 176 -1.06 11.02 -3.09
CA PHE A 176 -1.60 12.29 -2.64
C PHE A 176 -1.00 13.40 -3.51
N LYS A 177 -1.83 14.08 -4.31
CA LYS A 177 -1.43 15.21 -5.16
C LYS A 177 -1.95 16.51 -4.60
N THR A 178 -1.10 17.54 -4.54
CA THR A 178 -1.45 18.90 -4.15
C THR A 178 -1.63 19.78 -5.40
N PRO A 179 -2.48 20.83 -5.33
CA PRO A 179 -2.65 21.79 -6.42
C PRO A 179 -1.40 22.62 -6.71
N ASN A 180 -0.43 22.68 -5.78
CA ASN A 180 0.79 23.45 -5.98
C ASN A 180 1.76 22.67 -6.88
N PRO A 181 2.08 23.15 -8.09
CA PRO A 181 2.93 22.43 -9.04
C PRO A 181 4.38 22.30 -8.58
N ASN A 182 4.80 23.11 -7.61
CA ASN A 182 6.14 23.02 -7.02
C ASN A 182 6.24 21.96 -5.91
N VAL A 183 5.12 21.34 -5.53
CA VAL A 183 5.11 20.25 -4.56
C VAL A 183 4.88 18.94 -5.29
N LYS A 184 5.78 17.99 -5.01
CA LYS A 184 5.76 16.67 -5.60
C LYS A 184 4.63 15.83 -5.00
N PRO A 185 4.01 14.93 -5.79
CA PRO A 185 3.07 13.97 -5.23
C PRO A 185 3.71 13.09 -4.14
N THR A 186 2.96 12.78 -3.10
CA THR A 186 3.38 11.82 -2.07
C THR A 186 2.73 10.47 -2.33
N THR A 187 3.52 9.43 -2.55
CA THR A 187 3.06 8.04 -2.71
C THR A 187 3.30 7.26 -1.42
N ILE A 188 2.22 6.80 -0.80
CA ILE A 188 2.25 5.92 0.37
C ILE A 188 2.06 4.48 -0.10
N LYS A 189 2.98 3.60 0.25
CA LYS A 189 2.95 2.18 -0.11
C LYS A 189 2.51 1.34 1.09
N PHE A 190 1.36 0.67 0.94
CA PHE A 190 0.93 -0.39 1.85
C PHE A 190 1.51 -1.71 1.36
N ASN A 191 2.41 -2.28 2.15
CA ASN A 191 3.18 -3.47 1.81
C ASN A 191 2.54 -4.69 2.49
N TYR A 192 1.82 -5.51 1.74
CA TYR A 192 1.12 -6.70 2.25
C TYR A 192 1.93 -7.96 2.01
N ARG A 193 2.49 -8.53 3.08
CA ARG A 193 3.22 -9.80 3.02
C ARG A 193 2.23 -10.95 3.05
N ILE A 194 2.08 -11.66 1.92
CA ILE A 194 1.15 -12.77 1.82
C ILE A 194 1.75 -14.00 2.51
N SER A 195 1.05 -14.51 3.53
CA SER A 195 1.53 -15.64 4.34
C SER A 195 1.65 -16.93 3.54
N HIS A 196 0.62 -17.25 2.74
CA HIS A 196 0.59 -18.39 1.84
C HIS A 196 -0.35 -18.12 0.66
N ILE A 197 0.06 -18.50 -0.55
CA ILE A 197 -0.78 -18.49 -1.74
C ILE A 197 -0.48 -19.74 -2.59
N SER A 198 -1.49 -20.60 -2.78
CA SER A 198 -1.36 -21.78 -3.63
C SER A 198 -1.41 -21.35 -5.10
N CYS A 199 -0.37 -21.65 -5.86
CA CYS A 199 -0.29 -21.39 -7.30
C CYS A 199 -0.75 -22.59 -8.16
N VAL A 200 -1.37 -23.60 -7.52
CA VAL A 200 -1.76 -24.90 -8.07
C VAL A 200 -3.26 -25.10 -7.92
#